data_AF-I3UEF6-F1
#
_entry.id   AF-I3UEF6-F1
#
_cell.length_a   1.000
_cell.length_b   1.000
_cell.length_c   1.000
_cell.angle_alpha   90.00
_cell.angle_beta   90.00
_cell.angle_gamma   90.00
#
_symmetry.space_group_name_H-M   'P 1'
#
loop_
_entity.id
_entity.type
_entity.pdbx_description
1 polymer ?
#
loop_
_entity_poly.entity_id
_entity_poly.type
_entity_poly.pdbx_seq_one_letter_code
_entity_poly.pdbx_strand_id
1 'polypeptide(L)'
;MAGDRKPQVDPEVEKLIDTFRQEKGVTPRKISDQEIVERCVYALANEGAKILEEGIALRASDIDIVYLNGYGFPLHRGGPMHYAQQAGLFNVVRALGQFGAGSARPKAWQAAPLLEKHAQSGEALK
;
A
#
# COMPACT_ATOMS: atom_id res chain seq x y z
N MET A 1 14.52 13.23 -32.00
CA MET A 1 13.68 12.02 -32.15
C MET A 1 13.20 11.64 -30.76
N ALA A 2 11.89 11.50 -30.55
CA ALA A 2 11.37 11.09 -29.24
C ALA A 2 11.81 9.64 -28.97
N GLY A 3 12.50 9.40 -27.85
CA GLY A 3 12.91 8.05 -27.46
C GLY A 3 11.69 7.15 -27.22
N ASP A 4 11.84 5.86 -27.49
CA ASP A 4 10.83 4.86 -27.17
C ASP A 4 10.56 4.88 -25.67
N ARG A 5 9.31 5.18 -25.27
CA ARG A 5 8.88 5.27 -23.86
C ARG A 5 8.37 3.94 -23.33
N LYS A 6 8.44 2.86 -24.11
CA LYS A 6 8.07 1.53 -23.64
C LYS A 6 9.09 1.06 -22.60
N PRO A 7 8.64 0.67 -21.40
CA PRO A 7 9.53 0.07 -20.42
C PRO A 7 10.10 -1.23 -21.01
N GLN A 8 11.42 -1.34 -21.00
CA GLN A 8 12.15 -2.54 -21.42
C GLN A 8 12.62 -3.27 -20.15
N VAL A 9 12.44 -4.58 -20.12
CA VAL A 9 12.96 -5.41 -19.03
C VAL A 9 14.48 -5.51 -19.19
N ASP A 10 15.20 -5.29 -18.09
CA ASP A 10 16.66 -5.35 -18.05
C ASP A 10 17.12 -6.67 -17.40
N PRO A 11 17.76 -7.58 -18.17
CA PRO A 11 18.28 -8.85 -17.64
C PRO A 11 19.32 -8.68 -16.51
N GLU A 12 20.06 -7.57 -16.48
CA GLU A 12 21.02 -7.31 -15.41
C GLU A 12 20.32 -7.01 -14.08
N VAL A 13 19.18 -6.32 -14.13
CA VAL A 13 18.35 -6.06 -12.94
C VAL A 13 17.72 -7.35 -12.42
N GLU A 14 17.26 -8.24 -13.29
CA GLU A 14 16.75 -9.56 -12.87
C GLU A 14 17.82 -10.37 -12.14
N LYS A 15 19.02 -10.45 -12.73
CA LYS A 15 20.17 -11.12 -12.11
C LYS A 15 20.53 -10.52 -10.76
N LEU A 16 20.55 -9.19 -10.65
CA LEU A 16 20.83 -8.49 -9.39
C LEU A 16 19.82 -8.85 -8.30
N ILE A 17 18.53 -8.87 -8.62
CA ILE A 17 17.46 -9.22 -7.68
C ILE A 17 17.62 -10.68 -7.21
N ASP A 18 17.94 -11.61 -8.12
CA ASP A 18 18.11 -13.02 -7.77
C ASP A 18 19.35 -13.28 -6.92
N THR A 19 20.47 -12.62 -7.21
CA THR A 19 21.64 -12.66 -6.32
C THR A 19 21.30 -12.14 -4.92
N PHE A 20 20.60 -11.00 -4.83
CA PHE A 20 20.20 -10.45 -3.54
C PHE A 20 19.26 -11.38 -2.77
N ARG A 21 18.32 -12.06 -3.44
CA ARG A 21 17.45 -13.07 -2.82
C ARG A 21 18.26 -14.22 -2.24
N GLN A 22 19.24 -14.75 -2.97
CA GLN A 22 20.11 -15.83 -2.50
C GLN A 22 20.92 -15.41 -1.26
N GLU A 23 21.54 -14.23 -1.29
CA GLU A 23 22.31 -13.68 -0.16
C GLU A 23 21.46 -13.48 1.10
N LYS A 24 20.18 -13.14 0.94
CA LYS A 24 19.24 -12.96 2.05
C LYS A 24 18.46 -14.21 2.42
N GLY A 25 18.71 -15.35 1.76
CA GLY A 25 17.97 -16.60 1.99
C GLY A 25 16.47 -16.48 1.68
N VAL A 26 16.07 -15.56 0.80
CA VAL A 26 14.68 -15.33 0.43
C VAL A 26 14.30 -16.29 -0.70
N THR A 27 13.39 -17.22 -0.42
CA THR A 27 12.82 -18.08 -1.45
C THR A 27 11.73 -17.32 -2.22
N PRO A 28 11.85 -17.16 -3.54
CA PRO A 28 10.83 -16.48 -4.33
C PRO A 28 9.53 -17.29 -4.34
N ARG A 29 8.40 -16.59 -4.36
CA ARG A 29 7.07 -17.17 -4.56
C ARG A 29 6.32 -16.37 -5.59
N LYS A 30 5.29 -16.98 -6.18
CA LYS A 30 4.33 -16.25 -7.01
C LYS A 30 3.55 -15.28 -6.12
N ILE A 31 3.47 -14.03 -6.55
CA ILE A 31 2.65 -12.97 -5.95
C ILE A 31 1.58 -12.65 -6.98
N SER A 32 0.30 -12.66 -6.59
CA SER A 32 -0.79 -12.33 -7.51
C SER A 32 -0.88 -10.82 -7.72
N ASP A 33 -1.43 -10.39 -8.85
CA ASP A 33 -1.68 -8.98 -9.15
C ASP A 33 -2.52 -8.31 -8.04
N GLN A 34 -3.51 -9.04 -7.51
CA GLN A 34 -4.33 -8.58 -6.40
C GLN A 34 -3.48 -8.32 -5.14
N GLU A 35 -2.59 -9.24 -4.77
CA GLU A 35 -1.72 -9.05 -3.61
C GLU A 35 -0.76 -7.88 -3.82
N ILE A 36 -0.23 -7.69 -5.05
CA ILE A 36 0.61 -6.54 -5.39
C ILE A 36 -0.16 -5.23 -5.16
N VAL A 37 -1.38 -5.13 -5.69
CA VAL A 37 -2.24 -3.94 -5.54
C VAL A 37 -2.56 -3.70 -4.06
N GLU A 38 -2.99 -4.72 -3.31
CA GLU A 38 -3.34 -4.59 -1.90
C GLU A 38 -2.15 -4.15 -1.06
N ARG A 39 -0.97 -4.75 -1.25
CA ARG A 39 0.23 -4.37 -0.52
C ARG A 39 0.63 -2.93 -0.79
N CYS A 40 0.52 -2.47 -2.03
CA CYS A 40 0.80 -1.08 -2.39
C CYS A 40 -0.25 -0.14 -1.78
N VAL A 41 -1.53 -0.35 -2.07
CA VAL A 41 -2.59 0.60 -1.70
C VAL A 41 -2.87 0.60 -0.19
N TYR A 42 -2.86 -0.56 0.47
CA TYR A 42 -3.08 -0.62 1.92
C TYR A 42 -1.91 -0.05 2.71
N ALA A 43 -0.67 -0.15 2.20
CA ALA A 43 0.45 0.56 2.82
C ALA A 43 0.27 2.09 2.75
N LEU A 44 -0.21 2.62 1.61
CA LEU A 44 -0.52 4.04 1.47
C LEU A 44 -1.65 4.48 2.40
N ALA A 45 -2.74 3.70 2.47
CA ALA A 45 -3.86 4.00 3.36
C ALA A 45 -3.47 3.92 4.84
N ASN A 46 -2.61 2.96 5.20
CA ASN A 46 -2.08 2.84 6.56
C ASN A 46 -1.25 4.05 6.96
N GLU A 47 -0.39 4.53 6.06
CA GLU A 47 0.38 5.75 6.30
C GLU A 47 -0.51 6.99 6.34
N GLY A 48 -1.51 7.07 5.45
CA GLY A 48 -2.51 8.13 5.48
C GLY A 48 -3.29 8.20 6.79
N ALA A 49 -3.61 7.05 7.39
CA ALA A 49 -4.26 7.02 8.71
C ALA A 49 -3.35 7.54 9.84
N LYS A 50 -2.04 7.32 9.78
CA LYS A 50 -1.08 7.92 10.73
C LYS A 50 -1.01 9.43 10.53
N ILE A 51 -0.94 9.89 9.29
CA ILE A 51 -0.96 11.32 8.93
C ILE A 51 -2.21 12.03 9.48
N LEU A 52 -3.36 11.35 9.48
CA LEU A 52 -4.58 11.87 10.11
C LEU A 52 -4.47 11.90 11.64
N GLU A 53 -3.95 10.84 12.26
CA GLU A 53 -3.77 10.76 13.72
C GLU A 53 -2.79 11.82 14.25
N GLU A 54 -1.75 12.11 13.47
CA GLU A 54 -0.75 13.16 13.74
C GLU A 54 -1.29 14.58 13.48
N GLY A 55 -2.49 14.71 12.88
CA GLY A 55 -3.13 15.99 12.56
C GLY A 55 -2.46 16.76 11.41
N ILE A 56 -1.63 16.08 10.60
CA ILE A 56 -0.97 16.68 9.43
C ILE A 56 -1.99 16.90 8.30
N ALA A 57 -2.91 15.96 8.11
CA ALA A 57 -4.08 16.15 7.26
C ALA A 57 -5.34 16.28 8.13
N LEU A 58 -6.30 17.10 7.69
CA LEU A 58 -7.54 17.33 8.44
C LEU A 58 -8.59 16.24 8.19
N ARG A 59 -8.59 15.65 6.99
CA ARG A 59 -9.59 14.68 6.52
C ARG A 59 -8.98 13.64 5.61
N ALA A 60 -9.55 12.43 5.60
CA ALA A 60 -9.14 11.37 4.68
C ALA A 60 -9.23 11.81 3.20
N SER A 61 -10.23 12.62 2.86
CA SER A 61 -10.41 13.15 1.50
C SER A 61 -9.28 14.09 1.05
N ASP A 62 -8.62 14.79 1.98
CA ASP A 62 -7.51 15.70 1.65
C ASP A 62 -6.31 14.89 1.13
N ILE A 63 -6.07 13.72 1.73
CA ILE A 63 -5.06 12.76 1.30
C ILE A 63 -5.42 12.19 -0.08
N ASP A 64 -6.69 11.81 -0.29
CA ASP A 64 -7.14 11.29 -1.58
C ASP A 64 -6.97 12.31 -2.71
N ILE A 65 -7.29 13.60 -2.47
CA ILE A 65 -7.10 14.69 -3.43
C ILE A 65 -5.62 14.85 -3.81
N VAL A 66 -4.70 14.72 -2.84
CA VAL A 66 -3.26 14.75 -3.11
C VAL A 66 -2.85 13.59 -4.02
N TYR A 67 -3.35 12.38 -3.78
CA TYR A 67 -3.03 11.20 -4.61
C TYR A 67 -3.60 11.29 -6.02
N LEU A 68 -4.80 11.83 -6.15
CA LEU A 68 -5.46 12.06 -7.44
C LEU A 68 -4.70 13.07 -8.30
N ASN A 69 -4.30 14.20 -7.71
CA ASN A 69 -3.71 15.32 -8.47
C ASN A 69 -2.19 15.30 -8.53
N GLY A 70 -1.51 14.63 -7.59
CA GLY A 70 -0.05 14.62 -7.47
C GLY A 70 0.61 13.31 -7.90
N TYR A 71 -0.07 12.18 -7.75
CA TYR A 71 0.54 10.85 -7.90
C TYR A 71 -0.16 9.97 -8.95
N GLY A 72 -1.18 10.50 -9.63
CA GLY A 72 -1.87 9.79 -10.72
C GLY A 72 -2.70 8.60 -10.26
N PHE A 73 -3.22 8.62 -9.03
CA PHE A 73 -4.14 7.58 -8.56
C PHE A 73 -5.40 7.53 -9.44
N PRO A 74 -5.94 6.34 -9.78
CA PRO A 74 -7.06 6.23 -10.72
C PRO A 74 -8.34 6.88 -10.18
N LEU A 75 -8.84 7.90 -10.88
CA LEU A 75 -10.02 8.69 -10.49
C LEU A 75 -11.26 7.84 -10.16
N HIS A 76 -11.53 6.80 -10.96
CA HIS A 76 -12.69 5.91 -10.77
C HIS A 76 -12.59 5.02 -9.52
N ARG A 77 -11.47 5.05 -8.81
CA ARG A 77 -11.26 4.37 -7.52
C ARG A 77 -11.21 5.35 -6.34
N GLY A 78 -11.44 6.65 -6.55
CA GLY A 78 -11.29 7.68 -5.53
C GLY A 78 -9.82 7.93 -5.23
N GLY A 79 -9.38 7.73 -4.00
CA GLY A 79 -7.98 7.72 -3.60
C GLY A 79 -7.65 6.50 -2.72
N PRO A 80 -6.42 6.38 -2.20
CA PRO A 80 -6.02 5.25 -1.37
C PRO A 80 -6.88 5.10 -0.09
N MET A 81 -7.30 6.21 0.53
CA MET A 81 -8.15 6.17 1.73
C MET A 81 -9.55 5.67 1.37
N HIS A 82 -10.15 6.23 0.32
CA HIS A 82 -11.44 5.75 -0.19
C HIS A 82 -11.41 4.29 -0.66
N TYR A 83 -10.34 3.86 -1.32
CA TYR A 83 -10.17 2.49 -1.77
C TYR A 83 -10.12 1.52 -0.58
N ALA A 84 -9.34 1.84 0.46
CA ALA A 84 -9.29 1.05 1.69
C ALA A 84 -10.65 0.99 2.39
N GLN A 85 -11.40 2.09 2.40
CA GLN A 85 -12.77 2.15 2.93
C GLN A 85 -13.70 1.19 2.16
N GLN A 86 -13.65 1.19 0.82
CA GLN A 86 -14.46 0.29 -0.01
C GLN A 86 -14.09 -1.19 0.17
N ALA A 87 -12.80 -1.50 0.37
CA ALA A 87 -12.34 -2.85 0.67
C ALA A 87 -12.81 -3.36 2.04
N GLY A 88 -13.25 -2.44 2.91
CA GLY A 88 -13.63 -2.70 4.29
C GLY A 88 -12.42 -2.67 5.22
N LEU A 89 -12.42 -1.75 6.18
CA LEU A 89 -11.26 -1.50 7.04
C LEU A 89 -10.86 -2.72 7.88
N PHE A 90 -11.82 -3.57 8.26
CA PHE A 90 -11.54 -4.86 8.87
C PHE A 90 -10.66 -5.76 8.00
N ASN A 91 -10.95 -5.85 6.70
CA ASN A 91 -10.16 -6.64 5.76
C ASN A 91 -8.77 -6.03 5.56
N VAL A 92 -8.68 -4.69 5.53
CA VAL A 92 -7.41 -3.96 5.41
C VAL A 92 -6.51 -4.23 6.62
N VAL A 93 -7.01 -4.07 7.84
CA VAL A 93 -6.24 -4.34 9.08
C VAL A 93 -5.79 -5.80 9.12
N ARG A 94 -6.68 -6.74 8.77
CA ARG A 94 -6.34 -8.16 8.67
C ARG A 94 -5.23 -8.42 7.64
N ALA A 95 -5.33 -7.83 6.46
CA ALA A 95 -4.34 -7.99 5.39
C ALA A 95 -2.97 -7.41 5.79
N LEU A 96 -2.94 -6.23 6.43
CA LEU A 96 -1.72 -5.64 6.98
C LEU A 96 -1.04 -6.60 7.98
N GLY A 97 -1.81 -7.21 8.89
CA GLY A 97 -1.29 -8.24 9.80
C GLY A 97 -0.71 -9.46 9.07
N GLN A 98 -1.37 -9.93 8.02
CA GLN A 98 -0.88 -11.05 7.19
C GLN A 98 0.41 -10.70 6.44
N PHE A 99 0.50 -9.49 5.87
CA PHE A 99 1.72 -9.00 5.22
C PHE A 99 2.87 -8.86 6.22
N GLY A 100 2.58 -8.44 7.46
CA GLY A 100 3.54 -8.36 8.56
C GLY A 100 4.13 -9.72 8.95
N ALA A 101 3.30 -10.74 9.08
CA ALA A 101 3.71 -12.07 9.55
C ALA A 101 4.79 -12.73 8.67
N GLY A 102 4.78 -12.48 7.36
CA GLY A 102 5.76 -13.00 6.40
C GLY A 102 6.87 -12.02 5.99
N SER A 103 6.96 -10.85 6.65
CA SER A 103 7.86 -9.77 6.25
C SER A 103 9.12 -9.72 7.10
N ALA A 104 10.26 -9.43 6.49
CA ALA A 104 11.49 -9.05 7.21
C ALA A 104 11.36 -7.72 7.99
N ARG A 105 10.29 -6.96 7.74
CA ARG A 105 9.94 -5.71 8.41
C ARG A 105 8.50 -5.77 8.93
N PRO A 106 8.21 -6.55 9.97
CA PRO A 106 6.84 -6.72 10.47
C PRO A 106 6.24 -5.40 10.98
N LYS A 107 7.06 -4.56 11.63
CA LYS A 107 6.63 -3.23 12.12
C LYS A 107 6.14 -2.29 11.02
N ALA A 108 6.66 -2.42 9.80
CA ALA A 108 6.22 -1.60 8.67
C ALA A 108 4.76 -1.87 8.26
N TRP A 109 4.25 -3.04 8.65
CA TRP A 109 2.88 -3.49 8.38
C TRP A 109 1.96 -3.40 9.60
N GLN A 110 2.42 -2.82 10.71
CA GLN A 110 1.55 -2.57 11.85
C GLN A 110 0.46 -1.59 11.44
N ALA A 111 -0.79 -1.97 11.64
CA ALA A 111 -1.93 -1.10 11.35
C ALA A 111 -1.88 0.16 12.24
N ALA A 112 -2.22 1.31 11.67
CA ALA A 112 -2.37 2.54 12.42
C ALA A 112 -3.51 2.38 13.45
N PRO A 113 -3.38 2.89 14.69
CA PRO A 113 -4.42 2.77 15.70
C PRO A 113 -5.78 3.32 15.23
N LEU A 114 -5.77 4.40 14.44
CA LEU A 114 -6.97 4.93 13.80
C LEU A 114 -7.67 3.91 12.89
N LEU A 115 -6.92 3.16 12.06
CA LEU A 115 -7.52 2.10 11.23
C LEU A 115 -8.12 0.99 12.08
N GLU A 116 -7.43 0.55 13.14
CA GLU A 116 -7.93 -0.48 14.04
C GLU A 116 -9.22 -0.05 14.74
N LYS A 117 -9.26 1.19 15.24
CA LYS A 117 -10.44 1.78 15.87
C LYS A 117 -11.63 1.80 14.92
N HIS A 118 -11.44 2.28 13.69
CA HIS A 118 -12.52 2.38 12.70
C HIS A 118 -12.93 1.01 12.14
N ALA A 119 -11.99 0.06 12.04
CA ALA A 119 -12.30 -1.32 11.69
C ALA A 119 -13.18 -2.01 12.75
N GLN A 120 -13.00 -1.67 14.04
CA GLN A 120 -13.80 -2.19 15.15
C GLN A 120 -15.18 -1.50 15.25
N SER A 121 -15.24 -0.18 15.07
CA SER A 121 -16.49 0.58 15.18
C SER A 121 -17.39 0.48 13.95
N GLY A 122 -16.81 0.16 12.78
CA GLY A 122 -17.50 0.21 11.48
C GLY A 122 -17.73 1.64 10.97
N GLU A 123 -17.22 2.65 11.67
CA GLU A 123 -17.33 4.04 11.25
C GLU A 123 -16.38 4.35 10.08
N ALA A 124 -16.80 5.25 9.18
CA ALA A 124 -15.94 5.69 8.10
C ALA A 124 -14.76 6.54 8.58
N LEU A 125 -13.61 6.41 7.90
CA LEU A 125 -12.52 7.37 8.01
C LEU A 125 -13.02 8.73 7.50
N LYS A 126 -13.04 9.73 8.40
CA LYS A 126 -13.44 11.10 8.06
C LYS A 126 -12.23 11.94 7.69
#